data_AF-A0A2P6RRI9-F1
#
_entry.id   AF-A0A2P6RRI9-F1
#
_cell.length_a   1.000
_cell.length_b   1.000
_cell.length_c   1.000
_cell.angle_alpha   90.00
_cell.angle_beta   90.00
_cell.angle_gamma   90.00
#
_symmetry.space_group_name_H-M   'P 1'
#
loop_
_entity.id
_entity.type
_entity.pdbx_description
1 polymer ?
#
loop_
_entity_poly.entity_id
_entity_poly.type
_entity_poly.pdbx_seq_one_letter_code
_entity_poly.pdbx_strand_id
1 'polypeptide(L)'
;MALEAPLLPKPTTGFSFNHRRVAASAAAFLRLHRGGPHSPFSVGKTTRRVPTTILAAKAGAVTEPVTQLESKPVRIVALVGKGSVSPLKATPWEDVMLHTEKRLKWVDEGYEMVVFTDDICQSNDQNVVSFRVELQRADILVIVAVINQESVKWIQANSGNIQNIICFDSSPNLQNKLGGSYIHGAGKGDIFGKMFDTAESKKSSESMEVVQTVSQAWERHNSDDIRFCLLVIINGYIRPVPILQNLRSKGLSTLSCVVKNCGPQILNCLLDPNCRKALQCLNECSPVDQVCNYRCIASYESPVLEAFSLCALQKHNCLGLDAKIPDKPYVPPMVKFRGKDLCHETAEDLFVGWLGSLDWSWRVVAGQNPAYDQFPCPHQLFYRGKAKGSFWYEPVFQVKMLEGKMVWRRRKYRVKRNKVPGTFQFSVLDNGVVSNESWTIVDVADDLSWGLFYYSGAARVAGQSYTGAVLVSPDGAYPNDVHRSRLVSALENCGIKEWELFTVNNSSCANPPLGIPEGSRLHSVIEVKDQKSLSDVAEV
;
A
#
# COMPACT_ATOMS: atom_id res chain seq x y z
N MET A 1 -38.58 46.06 18.30
CA MET A 1 -38.49 45.14 19.46
C MET A 1 -37.21 44.32 19.25
N ALA A 2 -36.00 44.79 19.57
CA ALA A 2 -35.44 45.32 20.82
C ALA A 2 -35.60 44.34 21.98
N LEU A 3 -34.51 43.65 22.33
CA LEU A 3 -34.04 43.48 23.71
C LEU A 3 -32.55 43.09 23.69
N GLU A 4 -31.76 43.97 24.30
CA GLU A 4 -30.31 43.94 24.50
C GLU A 4 -29.89 43.09 25.71
N ALA A 5 -28.57 42.91 25.80
CA ALA A 5 -27.72 42.06 26.65
C ALA A 5 -27.87 42.16 28.18
N PRO A 6 -27.06 41.37 28.91
CA PRO A 6 -26.12 42.03 29.83
C PRO A 6 -24.66 41.54 29.74
N LEU A 7 -23.74 42.45 30.13
CA LEU A 7 -22.28 42.35 30.14
C LEU A 7 -21.71 41.96 31.53
N LEU A 8 -20.68 41.08 31.49
CA LEU A 8 -19.43 41.00 32.30
C LEU A 8 -19.47 40.71 33.82
N PRO A 9 -18.43 40.02 34.36
CA PRO A 9 -17.23 40.71 34.84
C PRO A 9 -15.87 40.06 34.45
N LYS A 10 -14.84 40.92 34.33
CA LYS A 10 -13.40 40.56 34.27
C LYS A 10 -12.87 40.12 35.66
N PRO A 11 -11.75 39.37 35.68
CA PRO A 11 -10.77 39.53 36.76
C PRO A 11 -9.40 39.99 36.24
N THR A 12 -8.79 40.86 37.04
CA THR A 12 -7.48 41.51 36.93
C THR A 12 -6.32 40.66 37.48
N THR A 13 -5.21 40.67 36.74
CA THR A 13 -3.77 40.68 37.12
C THR A 13 -3.26 39.94 38.37
N GLY A 14 -2.21 39.13 38.15
CA GLY A 14 -1.03 39.07 39.03
C GLY A 14 -0.44 37.67 39.21
N PHE A 15 0.66 37.35 38.53
CA PHE A 15 1.94 36.96 39.16
C PHE A 15 2.99 36.66 38.07
N SER A 16 4.07 37.43 38.12
CA SER A 16 5.29 37.29 37.32
C SER A 16 6.20 36.25 37.96
N PHE A 17 6.75 35.33 37.17
CA PHE A 17 8.06 34.74 37.45
C PHE A 17 8.86 34.62 36.16
N ASN A 18 9.86 35.49 36.05
CA ASN A 18 11.04 35.30 35.24
C ASN A 18 11.76 34.01 35.68
N HIS A 19 12.21 33.18 34.74
CA HIS A 19 13.64 33.06 34.45
C HIS A 19 13.99 31.98 33.42
N ARG A 20 14.87 32.41 32.50
CA ARG A 20 16.03 31.70 31.94
C ARG A 20 15.80 30.64 30.86
N ARG A 21 15.99 31.15 29.63
CA ARG A 21 16.86 30.57 28.60
C ARG A 21 18.09 29.89 29.22
N VAL A 22 18.38 28.66 28.81
CA VAL A 22 19.74 28.11 28.81
C VAL A 22 20.07 27.72 27.38
N ALA A 23 21.04 28.43 26.84
CA ALA A 23 21.79 28.08 25.65
C ALA A 23 23.25 27.86 26.08
N ALA A 24 24.01 27.17 25.20
CA ALA A 24 25.44 26.88 25.27
C ALA A 24 25.82 25.72 26.22
N SER A 25 26.81 24.88 25.94
CA SER A 25 27.99 25.04 25.07
C SER A 25 28.66 23.69 24.82
N ALA A 26 29.41 23.64 23.72
CA ALA A 26 30.40 22.64 23.40
C ALA A 26 31.54 22.53 24.45
N ALA A 27 32.12 21.34 24.59
CA ALA A 27 33.53 21.15 24.89
C ALA A 27 33.99 19.77 24.40
N ALA A 28 35.14 19.76 23.75
CA ALA A 28 35.81 18.63 23.12
C ALA A 28 37.02 18.18 23.94
N PHE A 29 37.61 17.05 23.50
CA PHE A 29 38.90 16.43 23.89
C PHE A 29 38.86 15.59 25.18
N LEU A 30 39.38 14.35 25.23
CA LEU A 30 40.68 13.87 24.75
C LEU A 30 40.66 12.40 24.26
N ARG A 31 41.46 12.13 23.22
CA ARG A 31 42.02 10.82 22.88
C ARG A 31 43.26 10.56 23.74
N LEU A 32 43.52 9.30 24.09
CA LEU A 32 44.88 8.76 24.27
C LEU A 32 44.93 7.26 23.95
N HIS A 33 46.03 6.86 23.32
CA HIS A 33 46.34 5.57 22.71
C HIS A 33 47.12 4.63 23.65
N ARG A 34 47.20 3.35 23.22
CA ARG A 34 48.31 2.36 23.29
C ARG A 34 48.35 1.31 24.42
N GLY A 35 48.46 0.05 23.98
CA GLY A 35 49.42 -0.94 24.52
C GLY A 35 48.82 -2.25 25.07
N GLY A 36 49.03 -3.39 24.38
CA GLY A 36 49.05 -4.73 25.02
C GLY A 36 50.35 -4.94 25.82
N PRO A 37 50.79 -6.18 26.21
CA PRO A 37 50.36 -7.50 25.70
C PRO A 37 50.34 -8.66 26.77
N HIS A 38 50.12 -9.89 26.28
CA HIS A 38 50.54 -11.22 26.79
C HIS A 38 49.64 -12.07 27.71
N SER A 39 49.35 -13.28 27.20
CA SER A 39 48.95 -14.53 27.88
C SER A 39 50.20 -15.24 28.43
N PRO A 40 50.12 -16.26 29.33
CA PRO A 40 50.00 -17.66 28.84
C PRO A 40 49.26 -18.70 29.75
N PHE A 41 48.67 -19.71 29.09
CA PHE A 41 48.62 -21.17 29.36
C PHE A 41 48.32 -21.80 30.75
N SER A 42 47.36 -22.76 30.76
CA SER A 42 47.50 -24.20 31.20
C SER A 42 46.08 -24.85 31.31
N VAL A 43 45.63 -25.77 30.43
CA VAL A 43 45.83 -27.24 30.31
C VAL A 43 45.06 -28.13 31.34
N GLY A 44 44.18 -29.00 30.79
CA GLY A 44 43.76 -30.30 31.34
C GLY A 44 42.46 -30.28 32.16
N LYS A 45 41.49 -31.21 32.07
CA LYS A 45 41.42 -32.55 31.48
C LYS A 45 39.96 -32.90 31.15
N THR A 46 39.83 -33.80 30.18
CA THR A 46 38.67 -34.54 29.72
C THR A 46 38.00 -35.41 30.80
N THR A 47 36.66 -35.46 30.80
CA THR A 47 35.90 -36.70 31.05
C THR A 47 34.64 -36.75 30.18
N ARG A 48 34.52 -37.85 29.43
CA ARG A 48 33.37 -38.26 28.61
C ARG A 48 32.18 -38.63 29.49
N ARG A 49 30.98 -38.16 29.13
CA ARG A 49 29.72 -38.91 29.24
C ARG A 49 28.80 -38.46 28.10
N VAL A 50 28.26 -39.44 27.37
CA VAL A 50 27.32 -39.36 26.25
C VAL A 50 26.30 -40.49 26.50
N PRO A 51 25.04 -40.49 26.00
CA PRO A 51 24.15 -39.42 25.53
C PRO A 51 22.75 -39.44 26.21
N THR A 52 21.93 -38.42 25.96
CA THR A 52 20.50 -38.68 25.69
C THR A 52 20.04 -37.78 24.55
N THR A 53 19.54 -38.43 23.51
CA THR A 53 19.23 -37.93 22.18
C THR A 53 17.86 -37.27 22.16
N ILE A 54 17.75 -35.99 21.78
CA ILE A 54 16.52 -35.42 21.22
C ILE A 54 16.90 -34.63 19.96
N LEU A 55 16.21 -34.98 18.87
CA LEU A 55 16.39 -34.54 17.49
C LEU A 55 16.30 -33.02 17.34
N ALA A 56 17.41 -32.39 16.96
CA ALA A 56 17.42 -31.06 16.35
C ALA A 56 17.57 -31.23 14.84
N ALA A 57 16.50 -30.94 14.09
CA ALA A 57 16.59 -30.78 12.64
C ALA A 57 17.38 -29.51 12.33
N LYS A 58 18.52 -29.71 11.68
CA LYS A 58 19.55 -28.70 11.42
C LYS A 58 19.12 -27.83 10.25
N ALA A 59 18.99 -26.53 10.49
CA ALA A 59 19.01 -25.51 9.45
C ALA A 59 20.41 -25.50 8.83
N GLY A 60 20.51 -25.91 7.56
CA GLY A 60 21.69 -25.78 6.73
C GLY A 60 21.37 -24.85 5.57
N ALA A 61 21.81 -23.61 5.67
CA ALA A 61 21.83 -22.69 4.54
C ALA A 61 23.01 -23.09 3.64
N VAL A 62 22.70 -23.61 2.47
CA VAL A 62 23.61 -23.67 1.33
C VAL A 62 22.94 -22.88 0.21
N THR A 63 23.57 -21.77 -0.17
CA THR A 63 23.21 -20.95 -1.33
C THR A 63 23.52 -21.73 -2.60
N GLU A 64 22.51 -22.42 -3.14
CA GLU A 64 22.48 -22.84 -4.53
C GLU A 64 21.87 -21.74 -5.42
N PRO A 65 22.31 -21.60 -6.68
CA PRO A 65 21.66 -20.71 -7.62
C PRO A 65 20.22 -21.18 -7.82
N VAL A 66 19.26 -20.26 -7.69
CA VAL A 66 17.85 -20.52 -7.96
C VAL A 66 17.70 -20.78 -9.47
N THR A 67 17.90 -22.02 -9.88
CA THR A 67 17.28 -22.55 -11.09
C THR A 67 15.77 -22.41 -10.87
N GLN A 68 15.11 -21.57 -11.66
CA GLN A 68 13.66 -21.51 -11.71
C GLN A 68 13.17 -22.91 -12.12
N LEU A 69 12.84 -23.74 -11.13
CA LEU A 69 12.06 -24.94 -11.37
C LEU A 69 10.72 -24.43 -11.92
N GLU A 70 10.43 -24.68 -13.20
CA GLU A 70 9.20 -24.24 -13.86
C GLU A 70 7.99 -24.77 -13.07
N SER A 71 7.51 -23.95 -12.15
CA SER A 71 6.38 -24.28 -11.30
C SER A 71 5.13 -24.39 -12.18
N LYS A 72 4.39 -25.50 -12.09
CA LYS A 72 3.17 -25.75 -12.87
C LYS A 72 2.29 -24.47 -12.88
N PRO A 73 1.88 -23.96 -14.06
CA PRO A 73 1.10 -22.74 -14.15
C PRO A 73 -0.23 -22.90 -13.41
N VAL A 74 -0.71 -21.80 -12.83
CA VAL A 74 -2.02 -21.70 -12.19
C VAL A 74 -3.01 -21.21 -13.22
N ARG A 75 -4.03 -22.01 -13.52
CA ARG A 75 -5.05 -21.73 -14.54
C ARG A 75 -6.31 -21.21 -13.89
N ILE A 76 -6.70 -20.00 -14.24
CA ILE A 76 -7.87 -19.30 -13.72
C ILE A 76 -8.83 -19.03 -14.87
N VAL A 77 -10.07 -19.48 -14.74
CA VAL A 77 -11.15 -19.11 -15.65
C VAL A 77 -12.06 -18.13 -14.92
N ALA A 78 -12.25 -16.94 -15.47
CA ALA A 78 -13.25 -16.00 -14.98
C ALA A 78 -14.46 -15.98 -15.92
N LEU A 79 -15.63 -16.16 -15.33
CA LEU A 79 -16.91 -16.08 -16.01
C LEU A 79 -17.69 -14.88 -15.44
N VAL A 80 -17.92 -13.88 -16.28
CA VAL A 80 -18.60 -12.62 -15.92
C VAL A 80 -19.99 -12.56 -16.51
N GLY A 81 -20.96 -12.01 -15.79
CA GLY A 81 -22.29 -11.74 -16.33
C GLY A 81 -22.21 -10.77 -17.51
N LYS A 82 -22.76 -11.13 -18.67
CA LYS A 82 -22.74 -10.28 -19.86
C LYS A 82 -23.40 -8.94 -19.60
N GLY A 83 -22.71 -7.86 -19.95
CA GLY A 83 -23.19 -6.49 -19.76
C GLY A 83 -23.31 -6.05 -18.30
N SER A 84 -22.80 -6.85 -17.35
CA SER A 84 -22.78 -6.47 -15.94
C SER A 84 -21.73 -5.39 -15.66
N VAL A 85 -22.03 -4.53 -14.70
CA VAL A 85 -21.17 -3.41 -14.30
C VAL A 85 -20.69 -3.59 -12.87
N SER A 86 -19.44 -3.19 -12.63
CA SER A 86 -18.79 -3.24 -11.33
C SER A 86 -19.04 -1.98 -10.51
N PRO A 87 -18.87 -2.02 -9.17
CA PRO A 87 -18.87 -0.83 -8.33
C PRO A 87 -17.68 0.11 -8.60
N LEU A 88 -16.71 -0.29 -9.43
CA LEU A 88 -15.54 0.51 -9.82
C LEU A 88 -15.93 1.54 -10.89
N LYS A 89 -16.63 2.58 -10.46
CA LYS A 89 -17.15 3.67 -11.33
C LYS A 89 -17.99 3.15 -12.50
N ALA A 90 -18.82 2.12 -12.25
CA ALA A 90 -19.67 1.48 -13.26
C ALA A 90 -18.91 0.88 -14.46
N THR A 91 -17.63 0.53 -14.29
CA THR A 91 -16.82 -0.14 -15.31
C THR A 91 -17.37 -1.55 -15.58
N PRO A 92 -17.50 -2.01 -16.83
CA PRO A 92 -17.90 -3.39 -17.13
C PRO A 92 -17.05 -4.42 -16.39
N TRP A 93 -17.66 -5.45 -15.82
CA TRP A 93 -16.92 -6.50 -15.11
C TRP A 93 -15.92 -7.24 -16.00
N GLU A 94 -16.22 -7.38 -17.29
CA GLU A 94 -15.31 -7.93 -18.28
C GLU A 94 -13.98 -7.15 -18.35
N ASP A 95 -14.05 -5.82 -18.47
CA ASP A 95 -12.87 -4.95 -18.50
C ASP A 95 -12.08 -5.03 -17.19
N VAL A 96 -12.76 -5.09 -16.05
CA VAL A 96 -12.12 -5.24 -14.74
C VAL A 96 -11.36 -6.57 -14.66
N MET A 97 -11.96 -7.67 -15.06
CA MET A 97 -11.32 -9.00 -14.99
C MET A 97 -10.20 -9.16 -16.02
N LEU A 98 -10.32 -8.56 -17.21
CA LEU A 98 -9.23 -8.47 -18.19
C LEU A 98 -8.06 -7.63 -17.67
N HIS A 99 -8.35 -6.57 -16.91
CA HIS A 99 -7.30 -5.81 -16.23
C HIS A 99 -6.64 -6.64 -15.12
N THR A 100 -7.42 -7.34 -14.30
CA THR A 100 -6.91 -8.24 -13.26
C THR A 100 -6.01 -9.34 -13.84
N GLU A 101 -6.36 -9.91 -14.99
CA GLU A 101 -5.56 -10.90 -15.74
C GLU A 101 -4.13 -10.39 -16.01
N LYS A 102 -4.02 -9.17 -16.56
CA LYS A 102 -2.71 -8.53 -16.80
C LYS A 102 -1.94 -8.30 -15.50
N ARG A 103 -2.63 -7.86 -14.44
CA ARG A 103 -2.00 -7.52 -13.15
C ARG A 103 -1.56 -8.74 -12.32
N LEU A 104 -2.15 -9.92 -12.56
CA LEU A 104 -1.70 -11.17 -11.95
C LEU A 104 -0.32 -11.60 -12.46
N LYS A 105 -0.05 -11.39 -13.75
CA LYS A 105 1.25 -11.68 -14.37
C LYS A 105 2.41 -10.85 -13.81
N TRP A 106 2.11 -9.74 -13.14
CA TRP A 106 3.10 -8.94 -12.43
C TRP A 106 3.55 -9.59 -11.12
N VAL A 107 2.73 -10.48 -10.56
CA VAL A 107 3.05 -11.26 -9.36
C VAL A 107 3.80 -12.52 -9.75
N ASP A 108 3.30 -13.23 -10.76
CA ASP A 108 3.90 -14.47 -11.26
C ASP A 108 3.48 -14.69 -12.72
N GLU A 109 4.44 -14.88 -13.63
CA GLU A 109 4.14 -15.11 -15.05
C GLU A 109 3.43 -16.44 -15.30
N GLY A 110 3.53 -17.39 -14.37
CA GLY A 110 2.80 -18.66 -14.41
C GLY A 110 1.34 -18.55 -14.00
N TYR A 111 0.82 -17.37 -13.66
CA TYR A 111 -0.61 -17.15 -13.45
C TYR A 111 -1.30 -16.85 -14.78
N GLU A 112 -1.99 -17.86 -15.31
CA GLU A 112 -2.73 -17.81 -16.56
C GLU A 112 -4.22 -17.60 -16.25
N MET A 113 -4.76 -16.45 -16.62
CA MET A 113 -6.18 -16.15 -16.47
C MET A 113 -6.82 -15.92 -17.84
N VAL A 114 -8.02 -16.44 -18.04
CA VAL A 114 -8.86 -16.19 -19.23
C VAL A 114 -10.24 -15.71 -18.78
N VAL A 115 -10.82 -14.79 -19.53
CA VAL A 115 -12.09 -14.12 -19.18
C VAL A 115 -13.12 -14.44 -20.26
N PHE A 116 -14.30 -14.87 -19.82
CA PHE A 116 -15.45 -15.15 -20.68
C PHE A 116 -16.71 -14.49 -20.10
N THR A 117 -17.65 -14.14 -20.97
CA THR A 117 -19.01 -13.73 -20.58
C THR A 117 -19.96 -14.92 -20.52
N ASP A 118 -20.97 -14.85 -19.66
CA ASP A 118 -21.87 -15.98 -19.36
C ASP A 118 -22.83 -16.37 -20.51
N ASP A 119 -22.98 -15.55 -21.55
CA ASP A 119 -23.69 -15.92 -22.77
C ASP A 119 -23.00 -17.05 -23.55
N ILE A 120 -21.71 -17.31 -23.27
CA ILE A 120 -21.02 -18.49 -23.81
C ILE A 120 -21.66 -19.80 -23.36
N CYS A 121 -22.40 -19.81 -22.24
CA CYS A 121 -23.14 -20.97 -21.78
C CYS A 121 -24.35 -21.31 -22.67
N GLN A 122 -24.77 -20.37 -23.53
CA GLN A 122 -25.94 -20.49 -24.40
C GLN A 122 -25.56 -20.66 -25.89
N SER A 123 -24.30 -20.45 -26.25
CA SER A 123 -23.80 -20.59 -27.63
C SER A 123 -23.35 -22.04 -27.93
N ASN A 124 -23.31 -22.40 -29.20
CA ASN A 124 -22.72 -23.65 -29.71
C ASN A 124 -21.52 -23.41 -30.65
N ASP A 125 -20.98 -22.19 -30.66
CA ASP A 125 -19.90 -21.82 -31.58
C ASP A 125 -18.52 -22.25 -31.07
N GLN A 126 -17.49 -22.05 -31.89
CA GLN A 126 -16.10 -22.44 -31.59
C GLN A 126 -15.55 -21.87 -30.28
N ASN A 127 -16.06 -20.72 -29.84
CA ASN A 127 -15.74 -20.13 -28.54
C ASN A 127 -16.14 -21.03 -27.36
N VAL A 128 -17.27 -21.76 -27.48
CA VAL A 128 -17.76 -22.66 -26.43
C VAL A 128 -16.85 -23.88 -26.30
N VAL A 129 -16.30 -24.37 -27.41
CA VAL A 129 -15.30 -25.45 -27.41
C VAL A 129 -14.04 -24.98 -26.68
N SER A 130 -13.54 -23.79 -26.98
CA SER A 130 -12.38 -23.21 -26.28
C SER A 130 -12.66 -23.03 -24.79
N PHE A 131 -13.83 -22.51 -24.41
CA PHE A 131 -14.22 -22.36 -23.01
C PHE A 131 -14.27 -23.68 -22.26
N ARG A 132 -14.88 -24.73 -22.84
CA ARG A 132 -14.92 -26.07 -22.22
C ARG A 132 -13.52 -26.65 -21.99
N VAL A 133 -12.61 -26.45 -22.94
CA VAL A 133 -11.21 -26.89 -22.82
C VAL A 133 -10.50 -26.15 -21.68
N GLU A 134 -10.65 -24.83 -21.58
CA GLU A 134 -10.04 -24.06 -20.48
C GLU A 134 -10.66 -24.42 -19.14
N LEU A 135 -11.98 -24.59 -19.08
CA LEU A 135 -12.71 -24.96 -17.87
C LEU A 135 -12.28 -26.33 -17.31
N GLN A 136 -12.03 -27.31 -18.18
CA GLN A 136 -11.54 -28.63 -17.78
C GLN A 136 -10.13 -28.61 -17.17
N ARG A 137 -9.33 -27.59 -17.51
CA ARG A 137 -7.95 -27.42 -17.05
C ARG A 137 -7.83 -26.42 -15.91
N ALA A 138 -8.92 -25.76 -15.53
CA ALA A 138 -8.92 -24.70 -14.54
C ALA A 138 -8.58 -25.22 -13.14
N ASP A 139 -7.65 -24.56 -12.46
CA ASP A 139 -7.41 -24.74 -11.04
C ASP A 139 -8.37 -23.89 -10.20
N ILE A 140 -8.82 -22.74 -10.75
CA ILE A 140 -9.80 -21.82 -10.14
C ILE A 140 -10.85 -21.41 -11.18
N LEU A 141 -12.13 -21.49 -10.80
CA LEU A 141 -13.24 -20.83 -11.50
C LEU A 141 -13.72 -19.64 -10.65
N VAL A 142 -13.62 -18.44 -11.22
CA VAL A 142 -14.11 -17.19 -10.62
C VAL A 142 -15.39 -16.79 -11.33
N ILE A 143 -16.49 -16.66 -10.62
CA ILE A 143 -17.78 -16.30 -11.20
C ILE A 143 -18.19 -14.94 -10.65
N VAL A 144 -18.44 -13.98 -11.52
CA VAL A 144 -18.74 -12.60 -11.12
C VAL A 144 -20.02 -12.12 -11.81
N ALA A 145 -20.98 -11.60 -11.04
CA ALA A 145 -22.22 -11.02 -11.55
C ALA A 145 -23.06 -11.93 -12.48
N VAL A 146 -22.96 -13.26 -12.33
CA VAL A 146 -23.76 -14.22 -13.13
C VAL A 146 -25.10 -14.48 -12.44
N ILE A 147 -26.16 -13.93 -13.03
CA ILE A 147 -27.54 -14.04 -12.51
C ILE A 147 -28.52 -14.75 -13.46
N ASN A 148 -28.12 -14.93 -14.73
CA ASN A 148 -28.93 -15.62 -15.73
C ASN A 148 -29.13 -17.09 -15.34
N GLN A 149 -30.38 -17.55 -15.28
CA GLN A 149 -30.72 -18.88 -14.77
C GLN A 149 -30.23 -20.03 -15.68
N GLU A 150 -30.14 -19.82 -17.00
CA GLU A 150 -29.60 -20.81 -17.92
C GLU A 150 -28.09 -20.97 -17.72
N SER A 151 -27.37 -19.84 -17.61
CA SER A 151 -25.94 -19.81 -17.29
C SER A 151 -25.67 -20.49 -15.95
N VAL A 152 -26.46 -20.20 -14.91
CA VAL A 152 -26.34 -20.82 -13.57
C VAL A 152 -26.48 -22.35 -13.66
N LYS A 153 -27.52 -22.85 -14.33
CA LYS A 153 -27.73 -24.29 -14.51
C LYS A 153 -26.59 -24.93 -15.29
N TRP A 154 -26.10 -24.27 -16.32
CA TRP A 154 -24.98 -24.74 -17.12
C TRP A 154 -23.72 -24.87 -16.27
N ILE A 155 -23.40 -23.84 -15.47
CA ILE A 155 -22.23 -23.83 -14.58
C ILE A 155 -22.31 -25.01 -13.61
N GLN A 156 -23.45 -25.18 -12.92
CA GLN A 156 -23.65 -26.30 -11.98
C GLN A 156 -23.42 -27.66 -12.63
N ALA A 157 -23.82 -27.82 -13.90
CA ALA A 157 -23.64 -29.07 -14.64
C ALA A 157 -22.21 -29.31 -15.16
N ASN A 158 -21.39 -28.26 -15.33
CA ASN A 158 -20.11 -28.36 -16.03
C ASN A 158 -18.88 -28.00 -15.16
N SER A 159 -19.04 -27.45 -13.95
CA SER A 159 -17.92 -27.04 -13.09
C SER A 159 -17.53 -28.05 -12.01
N GLY A 160 -18.22 -29.20 -11.92
CA GLY A 160 -18.08 -30.15 -10.81
C GLY A 160 -16.65 -30.65 -10.53
N ASN A 161 -15.80 -30.76 -11.55
CA ASN A 161 -14.42 -31.23 -11.44
C ASN A 161 -13.44 -30.18 -10.89
N ILE A 162 -13.84 -28.91 -10.88
CA ILE A 162 -12.98 -27.81 -10.45
C ILE A 162 -12.92 -27.80 -8.91
N GLN A 163 -11.71 -27.72 -8.36
CA GLN A 163 -11.49 -27.82 -6.92
C GLN A 163 -11.79 -26.51 -6.19
N ASN A 164 -11.58 -25.38 -6.86
CA ASN A 164 -11.75 -24.04 -6.31
C ASN A 164 -12.71 -23.22 -7.18
N ILE A 165 -13.90 -22.94 -6.65
CA ILE A 165 -14.94 -22.13 -7.28
C ILE A 165 -15.29 -21.01 -6.29
N ILE A 166 -15.20 -19.76 -6.73
CA ILE A 166 -15.58 -18.60 -5.92
C ILE A 166 -16.56 -17.73 -6.71
N CYS A 167 -17.65 -17.35 -6.05
CA CYS A 167 -18.74 -16.58 -6.64
C CYS A 167 -18.82 -15.21 -5.96
N PHE A 168 -18.88 -14.16 -6.76
CA PHE A 168 -19.04 -12.78 -6.33
C PHE A 168 -20.23 -12.15 -7.04
N ASP A 169 -21.08 -11.42 -6.30
CA ASP A 169 -22.24 -10.69 -6.84
C ASP A 169 -23.14 -11.53 -7.76
N SER A 170 -23.14 -12.85 -7.60
CA SER A 170 -23.77 -13.82 -8.50
C SER A 170 -25.00 -14.46 -7.86
N SER A 171 -25.72 -15.27 -8.64
CA SER A 171 -26.91 -15.98 -8.14
C SER A 171 -26.61 -16.79 -6.86
N PRO A 172 -27.49 -16.75 -5.84
CA PRO A 172 -27.32 -17.54 -4.61
C PRO A 172 -27.37 -19.06 -4.83
N ASN A 173 -27.82 -19.50 -6.02
CA ASN A 173 -27.81 -20.91 -6.41
C ASN A 173 -26.40 -21.41 -6.77
N LEU A 174 -25.44 -20.51 -6.98
CA LEU A 174 -24.03 -20.85 -7.16
C LEU A 174 -23.34 -20.90 -5.80
N GLN A 175 -22.60 -21.97 -5.54
CA GLN A 175 -21.96 -22.20 -4.25
C GLN A 175 -20.44 -22.09 -4.37
N ASN A 176 -19.82 -21.51 -3.34
CA ASN A 176 -18.38 -21.52 -3.20
C ASN A 176 -17.89 -22.93 -2.88
N LYS A 177 -16.77 -23.31 -3.49
CA LYS A 177 -16.08 -24.59 -3.29
C LYS A 177 -14.61 -24.31 -3.17
N LEU A 178 -13.93 -24.78 -2.13
CA LEU A 178 -12.48 -24.61 -2.00
C LEU A 178 -11.84 -25.93 -1.59
N GLY A 179 -10.71 -26.28 -2.23
CA GLY A 179 -10.01 -27.54 -1.96
C GLY A 179 -10.87 -28.79 -2.11
N GLY A 180 -11.86 -28.74 -3.02
CA GLY A 180 -12.80 -29.83 -3.30
C GLY A 180 -14.10 -29.83 -2.49
N SER A 181 -14.21 -28.99 -1.46
CA SER A 181 -15.32 -29.01 -0.52
C SER A 181 -16.23 -27.79 -0.69
N TYR A 182 -17.55 -28.00 -0.74
CA TYR A 182 -18.54 -26.93 -0.79
C TYR A 182 -18.67 -26.21 0.55
N ILE A 183 -18.71 -24.88 0.50
CA ILE A 183 -18.75 -24.02 1.67
C ILE A 183 -20.20 -23.63 1.90
N HIS A 184 -20.79 -24.23 2.92
CA HIS A 184 -22.15 -23.94 3.34
C HIS A 184 -22.08 -22.72 4.26
N GLY A 185 -22.60 -21.59 3.82
CA GLY A 185 -22.62 -20.38 4.63
C GLY A 185 -23.41 -20.63 5.91
N ALA A 186 -22.79 -20.39 7.06
CA ALA A 186 -23.56 -20.22 8.29
C ALA A 186 -24.44 -18.99 8.11
N GLY A 187 -25.76 -19.19 8.05
CA GLY A 187 -26.70 -18.10 8.23
C GLY A 187 -26.37 -17.36 9.52
N LYS A 188 -26.57 -16.04 9.54
CA LYS A 188 -26.52 -15.26 10.79
C LYS A 188 -27.44 -15.90 11.83
N GLY A 189 -26.87 -16.61 12.80
CA GLY A 189 -27.55 -17.13 13.97
C GLY A 189 -27.68 -18.65 14.03
N ASP A 190 -26.63 -19.34 14.51
CA ASP A 190 -26.83 -20.37 15.54
C ASP A 190 -25.48 -20.65 16.25
N ILE A 191 -25.27 -20.02 17.40
CA ILE A 191 -24.11 -20.27 18.27
C ILE A 191 -24.59 -21.26 19.32
N PHE A 192 -24.69 -22.56 19.02
CA PHE A 192 -24.60 -23.63 20.02
C PHE A 192 -24.47 -25.01 19.33
N GLY A 193 -23.22 -25.40 19.05
CA GLY A 193 -22.89 -26.70 18.50
C GLY A 193 -21.44 -27.09 18.81
N LYS A 194 -21.02 -26.99 20.06
CA LYS A 194 -19.72 -27.52 20.53
C LYS A 194 -19.88 -29.00 20.94
N MET A 195 -19.47 -29.92 20.07
CA MET A 195 -18.70 -31.13 20.43
C MET A 195 -18.43 -31.93 19.14
N PHE A 196 -17.26 -32.57 19.07
CA PHE A 196 -16.67 -33.35 17.95
C PHE A 196 -15.78 -32.56 16.99
N ASP A 197 -14.49 -32.54 17.34
CA ASP A 197 -13.40 -31.97 16.55
C ASP A 197 -12.80 -33.09 15.67
N THR A 198 -13.44 -33.35 14.53
CA THR A 198 -12.95 -34.25 13.47
C THR A 198 -12.06 -33.48 12.48
N ALA A 199 -11.17 -34.16 11.73
CA ALA A 199 -10.30 -33.51 10.75
C ALA A 199 -11.07 -32.70 9.66
N GLU A 200 -12.33 -33.04 9.40
CA GLU A 200 -13.24 -32.27 8.54
C GLU A 200 -13.67 -30.94 9.15
N SER A 201 -13.79 -30.81 10.48
CA SER A 201 -14.15 -29.54 11.14
C SER A 201 -13.04 -28.49 10.97
N LYS A 202 -11.77 -28.90 11.08
CA LYS A 202 -10.60 -28.01 10.91
C LYS A 202 -10.43 -27.52 9.47
N LYS A 203 -10.58 -28.42 8.49
CA LYS A 203 -10.52 -28.05 7.07
C LYS A 203 -11.69 -27.11 6.68
N SER A 204 -12.86 -27.31 7.30
CA SER A 204 -14.02 -26.43 7.17
C SER A 204 -13.76 -25.04 7.77
N SER A 205 -13.15 -24.96 8.97
CA SER A 205 -12.84 -23.68 9.62
C SER A 205 -11.80 -22.85 8.86
N GLU A 206 -10.74 -23.48 8.34
CA GLU A 206 -9.71 -22.78 7.53
C GLU A 206 -10.30 -22.26 6.21
N SER A 207 -11.15 -23.06 5.56
CA SER A 207 -11.81 -22.65 4.33
C SER A 207 -12.79 -21.49 4.54
N MET A 208 -13.46 -21.48 5.69
CA MET A 208 -14.34 -20.39 6.07
C MET A 208 -13.57 -19.10 6.37
N GLU A 209 -12.39 -19.18 6.99
CA GLU A 209 -11.50 -18.02 7.20
C GLU A 209 -11.00 -17.44 5.87
N VAL A 210 -10.64 -18.30 4.91
CA VAL A 210 -10.26 -17.86 3.55
C VAL A 210 -11.43 -17.14 2.87
N VAL A 211 -12.63 -17.73 2.87
CA VAL A 211 -13.81 -17.06 2.27
C VAL A 211 -14.10 -15.74 2.97
N GLN A 212 -14.05 -15.69 4.29
CA GLN A 212 -14.27 -14.45 5.03
C GLN A 212 -13.26 -13.37 4.64
N THR A 213 -11.97 -13.72 4.54
CA THR A 213 -10.91 -12.81 4.11
C THR A 213 -11.15 -12.30 2.69
N VAL A 214 -11.52 -13.21 1.78
CA VAL A 214 -11.83 -12.91 0.38
C VAL A 214 -13.06 -12.01 0.26
N SER A 215 -14.14 -12.31 0.98
CA SER A 215 -15.35 -11.48 1.01
C SER A 215 -15.06 -10.09 1.56
N GLN A 216 -14.34 -9.97 2.69
CA GLN A 216 -13.98 -8.67 3.25
C GLN A 216 -13.09 -7.83 2.31
N ALA A 217 -12.22 -8.47 1.52
CA ALA A 217 -11.45 -7.78 0.49
C ALA A 217 -12.35 -7.35 -0.68
N TRP A 218 -13.25 -8.21 -1.16
CA TRP A 218 -14.17 -7.90 -2.25
C TRP A 218 -15.06 -6.67 -1.96
N GLU A 219 -15.57 -6.56 -0.73
CA GLU A 219 -16.40 -5.44 -0.27
C GLU A 219 -15.66 -4.08 -0.22
N ARG A 220 -14.33 -4.07 -0.32
CA ARG A 220 -13.54 -2.82 -0.38
C ARG A 220 -13.52 -2.20 -1.78
N HIS A 221 -14.11 -2.86 -2.78
CA HIS A 221 -14.38 -2.33 -4.12
C HIS A 221 -13.19 -1.58 -4.75
N ASN A 222 -12.03 -2.23 -4.82
CA ASN A 222 -10.86 -1.74 -5.53
C ASN A 222 -10.14 -2.89 -6.26
N SER A 223 -9.38 -2.57 -7.30
CA SER A 223 -8.74 -3.55 -8.18
C SER A 223 -7.61 -4.34 -7.50
N ASP A 224 -6.92 -3.74 -6.53
CA ASP A 224 -5.88 -4.43 -5.77
C ASP A 224 -6.46 -5.53 -4.88
N ASP A 225 -7.60 -5.28 -4.26
CA ASP A 225 -8.31 -6.27 -3.45
C ASP A 225 -8.92 -7.40 -4.30
N ILE A 226 -9.41 -7.10 -5.51
CA ILE A 226 -9.86 -8.16 -6.46
C ILE A 226 -8.70 -9.11 -6.77
N ARG A 227 -7.52 -8.56 -7.09
CA ARG A 227 -6.31 -9.37 -7.32
C ARG A 227 -5.93 -10.13 -6.06
N PHE A 228 -5.97 -9.48 -4.90
CA PHE A 228 -5.66 -10.09 -3.61
C PHE A 228 -6.56 -11.30 -3.30
N CYS A 229 -7.86 -11.23 -3.57
CA CYS A 229 -8.78 -12.36 -3.41
C CYS A 229 -8.28 -13.62 -4.13
N LEU A 230 -7.81 -13.47 -5.38
CA LEU A 230 -7.28 -14.59 -6.15
C LEU A 230 -5.96 -15.10 -5.56
N LEU A 231 -5.05 -14.21 -5.18
CA LEU A 231 -3.78 -14.59 -4.55
C LEU A 231 -3.98 -15.38 -3.25
N VAL A 232 -4.98 -15.02 -2.44
CA VAL A 232 -5.31 -15.75 -1.21
C VAL A 232 -5.75 -17.18 -1.52
N ILE A 233 -6.62 -17.36 -2.52
CA ILE A 233 -7.09 -18.69 -2.93
C ILE A 233 -5.91 -19.53 -3.45
N ILE A 234 -5.05 -18.94 -4.30
CA ILE A 234 -3.84 -19.61 -4.80
C ILE A 234 -2.95 -20.06 -3.64
N ASN A 235 -2.69 -19.16 -2.68
CA ASN A 235 -1.85 -19.43 -1.52
C ASN A 235 -2.41 -20.51 -0.59
N GLY A 236 -3.74 -20.56 -0.43
CA GLY A 236 -4.42 -21.52 0.44
C GLY A 236 -4.53 -22.92 -0.18
N TYR A 237 -4.73 -23.02 -1.49
CA TYR A 237 -5.19 -24.27 -2.11
C TYR A 237 -4.35 -24.80 -3.26
N ILE A 238 -3.43 -24.01 -3.81
CA ILE A 238 -2.66 -24.38 -5.01
C ILE A 238 -1.17 -24.40 -4.68
N ARG A 239 -0.59 -23.25 -4.35
CA ARG A 239 0.83 -23.12 -4.00
C ARG A 239 1.11 -21.84 -3.22
N PRO A 240 2.12 -21.81 -2.34
CA PRO A 240 2.48 -20.60 -1.59
C PRO A 240 2.73 -19.40 -2.50
N VAL A 241 2.19 -18.24 -2.14
CA VAL A 241 2.40 -16.97 -2.85
C VAL A 241 3.39 -16.12 -2.06
N PRO A 242 4.59 -15.82 -2.58
CA PRO A 242 5.64 -15.14 -1.81
C PRO A 242 5.22 -13.80 -1.20
N ILE A 243 4.48 -12.96 -1.94
CA ILE A 243 4.01 -11.66 -1.44
C ILE A 243 3.01 -11.79 -0.27
N LEU A 244 2.40 -12.98 -0.10
CA LEU A 244 1.47 -13.29 0.98
C LEU A 244 2.13 -13.99 2.18
N GLN A 245 3.44 -14.24 2.15
CA GLN A 245 4.15 -14.89 3.27
C GLN A 245 3.97 -14.13 4.60
N ASN A 246 3.81 -12.82 4.51
CA ASN A 246 3.65 -11.91 5.65
C ASN A 246 2.26 -11.96 6.30
N LEU A 247 1.26 -12.61 5.68
CA LEU A 247 -0.04 -12.89 6.32
C LEU A 247 0.07 -13.83 7.54
N ARG A 248 1.19 -14.56 7.67
CA ARG A 248 1.36 -15.64 8.66
C ARG A 248 2.04 -15.20 9.97
N SER A 249 2.42 -13.93 10.13
CA SER A 249 3.20 -13.47 11.28
C SER A 249 2.33 -13.09 12.49
N LYS A 250 1.64 -14.05 13.10
CA LYS A 250 1.00 -13.85 14.42
C LYS A 250 1.27 -15.08 15.30
N GLY A 251 1.99 -14.89 16.41
CA GLY A 251 2.30 -15.98 17.34
C GLY A 251 3.03 -15.56 18.63
N LEU A 252 3.18 -16.51 19.55
CA LEU A 252 3.85 -16.33 20.85
C LEU A 252 5.33 -15.88 20.72
N SER A 253 5.97 -16.20 19.60
CA SER A 253 7.36 -15.81 19.29
C SER A 253 7.51 -14.29 19.15
N THR A 254 6.55 -13.62 18.51
CA THR A 254 6.52 -12.16 18.40
C THR A 254 6.42 -11.50 19.77
N LEU A 255 5.51 -11.98 20.62
CA LEU A 255 5.34 -11.44 21.97
C LEU A 255 6.60 -11.62 22.81
N SER A 256 7.22 -12.80 22.75
CA SER A 256 8.49 -13.08 23.44
C SER A 256 9.62 -12.14 22.97
N CYS A 257 9.73 -11.91 21.67
CA CYS A 257 10.71 -10.97 21.12
C CYS A 257 10.49 -9.53 21.61
N VAL A 258 9.23 -9.05 21.57
CA VAL A 258 8.88 -7.69 22.01
C VAL A 258 9.16 -7.50 23.49
N VAL A 259 8.71 -8.44 24.34
CA VAL A 259 8.94 -8.35 25.80
C VAL A 259 10.43 -8.37 26.13
N LYS A 260 11.21 -9.23 25.46
CA LYS A 260 12.65 -9.37 25.71
C LYS A 260 13.47 -8.17 25.25
N ASN A 261 13.22 -7.64 24.05
CA ASN A 261 14.08 -6.64 23.42
C ASN A 261 13.52 -5.21 23.51
N CYS A 262 12.20 -5.06 23.65
CA CYS A 262 11.49 -3.80 23.57
C CYS A 262 10.57 -3.56 24.78
N GLY A 263 10.83 -4.24 25.91
CA GLY A 263 10.03 -4.20 27.13
C GLY A 263 9.65 -2.77 27.60
N PRO A 264 10.62 -1.84 27.73
CA PRO A 264 10.32 -0.46 28.10
C PRO A 264 9.41 0.25 27.07
N GLN A 265 9.64 0.03 25.77
CA GLN A 265 8.87 0.69 24.72
C GLN A 265 7.43 0.17 24.66
N ILE A 266 7.21 -1.15 24.78
CA ILE A 266 5.85 -1.70 24.83
C ILE A 266 5.12 -1.26 26.11
N LEU A 267 5.79 -1.23 27.26
CA LEU A 267 5.18 -0.74 28.49
C LEU A 267 4.76 0.73 28.36
N ASN A 268 5.64 1.59 27.86
CA ASN A 268 5.33 2.99 27.63
C ASN A 268 4.18 3.14 26.62
N CYS A 269 4.16 2.34 25.55
CA CYS A 269 3.06 2.33 24.59
C CYS A 269 1.73 1.91 25.22
N LEU A 270 1.73 0.87 26.06
CA LEU A 270 0.52 0.46 26.76
C LEU A 270 0.04 1.51 27.76
N LEU A 271 0.92 2.35 28.30
CA LEU A 271 0.55 3.46 29.20
C LEU A 271 0.10 4.72 28.44
N ASP A 272 0.57 4.94 27.20
CA ASP A 272 0.14 6.03 26.33
C ASP A 272 -1.24 5.75 25.70
N PRO A 273 -2.27 6.60 25.92
CA PRO A 273 -3.60 6.36 25.38
C PRO A 273 -3.65 6.25 23.85
N ASN A 274 -2.89 7.07 23.14
CA ASN A 274 -2.86 7.05 21.68
C ASN A 274 -2.18 5.78 21.16
N CYS A 275 -1.01 5.43 21.70
CA CYS A 275 -0.32 4.20 21.31
C CYS A 275 -1.17 2.94 21.57
N ARG A 276 -1.83 2.87 22.74
CA ARG A 276 -2.76 1.77 23.05
C ARG A 276 -3.91 1.67 22.05
N LYS A 277 -4.54 2.81 21.70
CA LYS A 277 -5.60 2.86 20.67
C LYS A 277 -5.08 2.43 19.29
N ALA A 278 -3.86 2.85 18.92
CA ALA A 278 -3.22 2.42 17.69
C ALA A 278 -3.05 0.89 17.65
N LEU A 279 -2.52 0.28 18.72
CA LEU A 279 -2.34 -1.17 18.80
C LEU A 279 -3.68 -1.92 18.77
N GLN A 280 -4.70 -1.42 19.45
CA GLN A 280 -6.04 -2.02 19.43
C GLN A 280 -6.63 -1.98 18.01
N CYS A 281 -6.61 -0.82 17.37
CA CYS A 281 -7.07 -0.64 16.00
C CYS A 281 -6.32 -1.54 15.00
N LEU A 282 -4.99 -1.58 15.09
CA LEU A 282 -4.16 -2.42 14.21
C LEU A 282 -4.44 -3.93 14.38
N ASN A 283 -4.79 -4.37 15.58
CA ASN A 283 -5.15 -5.77 15.83
C ASN A 283 -6.48 -6.17 15.17
N GLU A 284 -7.37 -5.21 14.94
CA GLU A 284 -8.66 -5.40 14.25
C GLU A 284 -8.52 -5.35 12.73
N CYS A 285 -7.45 -4.75 12.21
CA CYS A 285 -7.17 -4.74 10.78
C CYS A 285 -6.74 -6.12 10.26
N SER A 286 -7.17 -6.45 9.04
CA SER A 286 -6.54 -7.51 8.27
C SER A 286 -5.07 -7.13 8.00
N PRO A 287 -4.09 -8.06 8.09
CA PRO A 287 -2.68 -7.73 7.91
C PRO A 287 -2.32 -7.19 6.52
N VAL A 288 -3.19 -7.38 5.53
CA VAL A 288 -3.03 -6.88 4.15
C VAL A 288 -3.88 -5.66 3.84
N ASP A 289 -4.75 -5.23 4.77
CA ASP A 289 -5.57 -4.04 4.57
C ASP A 289 -4.71 -2.80 4.89
N GLN A 290 -3.96 -2.35 3.89
CA GLN A 290 -3.07 -1.20 4.01
C GLN A 290 -3.84 0.06 4.40
N VAL A 291 -5.08 0.23 3.92
CA VAL A 291 -5.93 1.37 4.25
C VAL A 291 -6.26 1.37 5.74
N CYS A 292 -6.73 0.24 6.28
CA CYS A 292 -7.02 0.10 7.70
C CYS A 292 -5.77 0.35 8.54
N ASN A 293 -4.66 -0.32 8.23
CA ASN A 293 -3.42 -0.21 8.98
C ASN A 293 -2.89 1.23 9.02
N TYR A 294 -2.78 1.87 7.85
CA TYR A 294 -2.27 3.23 7.77
C TYR A 294 -3.22 4.23 8.44
N ARG A 295 -4.55 4.06 8.31
CA ARG A 295 -5.53 4.91 8.98
C ARG A 295 -5.47 4.80 10.50
N CYS A 296 -5.26 3.61 11.07
CA CYS A 296 -5.02 3.44 12.51
C CYS A 296 -3.78 4.22 12.96
N ILE A 297 -2.66 4.06 12.25
CA ILE A 297 -1.40 4.73 12.57
C ILE A 297 -1.57 6.25 12.46
N ALA A 298 -2.06 6.75 11.33
CA ALA A 298 -2.20 8.19 11.09
C ALA A 298 -3.24 8.86 12.01
N SER A 299 -4.21 8.11 12.54
CA SER A 299 -5.14 8.61 13.57
C SER A 299 -4.43 8.77 14.91
N TYR A 300 -3.58 7.82 15.29
CA TYR A 300 -3.03 7.72 16.65
C TYR A 300 -1.52 7.92 16.77
N GLU A 301 -0.84 8.39 15.72
CA GLU A 301 0.60 8.57 15.75
C GLU A 301 1.04 9.43 16.95
N SER A 302 2.05 8.94 17.65
CA SER A 302 2.66 9.58 18.80
C SER A 302 4.14 9.23 18.83
N PRO A 303 5.00 10.04 19.48
CA PRO A 303 6.41 9.69 19.67
C PRO A 303 6.62 8.34 20.38
N VAL A 304 5.67 7.93 21.23
CA VAL A 304 5.70 6.65 21.94
C VAL A 304 5.41 5.49 20.98
N LEU A 305 4.43 5.64 20.08
CA LEU A 305 4.16 4.67 19.02
C LEU A 305 5.35 4.53 18.08
N GLU A 306 5.93 5.64 17.64
CA GLU A 306 7.13 5.65 16.80
C GLU A 306 8.29 4.90 17.47
N ALA A 307 8.56 5.19 18.75
CA ALA A 307 9.64 4.53 19.49
C ALA A 307 9.41 3.02 19.65
N PHE A 308 8.16 2.61 19.88
CA PHE A 308 7.78 1.20 19.95
C PHE A 308 7.95 0.50 18.61
N SER A 309 7.38 1.04 17.53
CA SER A 309 7.49 0.50 16.17
C SER A 309 8.95 0.42 15.71
N LEU A 310 9.76 1.44 15.99
CA LEU A 310 11.19 1.46 15.70
C LEU A 310 11.94 0.33 16.40
N CYS A 311 11.60 0.05 17.67
CA CYS A 311 12.21 -1.06 18.38
C CYS A 311 11.74 -2.42 17.82
N ALA A 312 10.43 -2.64 17.81
CA ALA A 312 9.82 -3.93 17.52
C ALA A 312 9.99 -4.35 16.06
N LEU A 313 9.81 -3.43 15.12
CA LEU A 313 9.84 -3.74 13.68
C LEU A 313 11.22 -3.49 13.10
N GLN A 314 11.77 -2.30 13.30
CA GLN A 314 12.95 -1.87 12.56
C GLN A 314 14.28 -2.37 13.15
N LYS A 315 14.42 -2.37 14.49
CA LYS A 315 15.67 -2.80 15.16
C LYS A 315 15.74 -4.30 15.39
N HIS A 316 14.63 -4.91 15.81
CA HIS A 316 14.61 -6.33 16.20
C HIS A 316 13.79 -7.22 15.26
N ASN A 317 13.02 -6.65 14.33
CA ASN A 317 12.13 -7.36 13.42
C ASN A 317 11.37 -8.52 14.10
N CYS A 318 10.69 -8.21 15.20
CA CYS A 318 9.99 -9.20 16.01
C CYS A 318 8.81 -9.88 15.28
N LEU A 319 8.39 -9.35 14.13
CA LEU A 319 7.42 -10.00 13.24
C LEU A 319 8.09 -10.93 12.21
N GLY A 320 9.40 -10.84 12.03
CA GLY A 320 10.14 -11.64 11.05
C GLY A 320 9.72 -11.34 9.61
N LEU A 321 9.24 -10.13 9.34
CA LEU A 321 8.70 -9.73 8.05
C LEU A 321 9.81 -9.22 7.13
N ASP A 322 9.65 -9.50 5.84
CA ASP A 322 10.49 -8.95 4.79
C ASP A 322 9.63 -8.72 3.54
N ALA A 323 9.69 -7.50 3.00
CA ALA A 323 8.97 -7.08 1.81
C ALA A 323 9.93 -6.36 0.85
N LYS A 324 9.83 -6.70 -0.43
CA LYS A 324 10.67 -6.12 -1.49
C LYS A 324 9.87 -5.10 -2.27
N ILE A 325 10.55 -4.06 -2.74
CA ILE A 325 9.95 -3.11 -3.68
C ILE A 325 9.55 -3.90 -4.94
N PRO A 326 8.31 -3.79 -5.42
CA PRO A 326 7.88 -4.46 -6.64
C PRO A 326 8.63 -3.91 -7.87
N ASP A 327 9.19 -4.81 -8.67
CA ASP A 327 9.86 -4.48 -9.93
C ASP A 327 8.89 -4.39 -11.13
N LYS A 328 7.65 -4.87 -10.96
CA LYS A 328 6.59 -4.88 -11.98
C LYS A 328 5.36 -4.06 -11.51
N PRO A 329 4.66 -3.37 -12.44
CA PRO A 329 5.05 -3.18 -13.84
C PRO A 329 6.28 -2.26 -13.94
N TYR A 330 7.07 -2.45 -15.01
CA TYR A 330 8.11 -1.49 -15.36
C TYR A 330 7.45 -0.27 -16.01
N VAL A 331 7.62 0.91 -15.41
CA VAL A 331 7.07 2.17 -15.91
C VAL A 331 8.20 3.03 -16.46
N PRO A 332 8.24 3.28 -17.78
CA PRO A 332 9.29 4.09 -18.38
C PRO A 332 9.16 5.57 -17.96
N PRO A 333 10.27 6.28 -17.67
CA PRO A 333 10.22 7.71 -17.42
C PRO A 333 9.93 8.50 -18.70
N MET A 334 9.33 9.68 -18.52
CA MET A 334 9.28 10.72 -19.55
C MET A 334 10.70 11.02 -20.06
N VAL A 335 10.88 11.08 -21.38
CA VAL A 335 12.19 11.29 -22.01
C VAL A 335 12.41 12.68 -22.57
N LYS A 336 11.34 13.45 -22.79
CA LYS A 336 11.41 14.82 -23.31
C LYS A 336 10.43 15.73 -22.61
N PHE A 337 10.80 16.99 -22.41
CA PHE A 337 9.92 18.05 -21.93
C PHE A 337 10.10 19.29 -22.80
N ARG A 338 8.99 19.87 -23.30
CA ARG A 338 9.01 21.00 -24.24
C ARG A 338 9.94 20.77 -25.44
N GLY A 339 9.91 19.55 -25.99
CA GLY A 339 10.71 19.13 -27.15
C GLY A 339 12.20 18.85 -26.89
N LYS A 340 12.72 19.08 -25.68
CA LYS A 340 14.12 18.83 -25.31
C LYS A 340 14.26 17.54 -24.51
N ASP A 341 15.40 16.87 -24.63
CA ASP A 341 15.70 15.67 -23.84
C ASP A 341 15.73 15.99 -22.34
N LEU A 342 15.13 15.11 -21.55
CA LEU A 342 15.02 15.29 -20.11
C LEU A 342 16.39 15.08 -19.44
N CYS A 343 16.89 16.10 -18.74
CA CYS A 343 18.07 15.99 -17.88
C CYS A 343 17.67 15.96 -16.38
N HIS A 344 18.61 15.65 -15.49
CA HIS A 344 18.33 15.57 -14.05
C HIS A 344 17.83 16.89 -13.47
N GLU A 345 18.40 18.00 -13.89
CA GLU A 345 18.05 19.34 -13.41
C GLU A 345 16.63 19.70 -13.82
N THR A 346 16.24 19.40 -15.07
CA THR A 346 14.87 19.60 -15.56
C THR A 346 13.90 18.66 -14.84
N ALA A 347 14.24 17.39 -14.64
CA ALA A 347 13.39 16.44 -13.94
C ALA A 347 13.11 16.85 -12.48
N GLU A 348 14.13 17.33 -11.77
CA GLU A 348 13.95 17.89 -10.43
C GLU A 348 13.07 19.16 -10.46
N ASP A 349 13.23 20.03 -11.45
CA ASP A 349 12.39 21.23 -11.61
C ASP A 349 10.92 20.90 -11.91
N LEU A 350 10.64 19.82 -12.66
CA LEU A 350 9.28 19.31 -12.86
C LEU A 350 8.63 18.88 -11.54
N PHE A 351 9.40 18.27 -10.63
CA PHE A 351 8.92 18.01 -9.27
C PHE A 351 8.73 19.28 -8.46
N VAL A 352 9.66 20.25 -8.52
CA VAL A 352 9.50 21.56 -7.85
C VAL A 352 8.21 22.24 -8.31
N GLY A 353 7.82 22.07 -9.58
CA GLY A 353 6.50 22.43 -10.09
C GLY A 353 6.24 23.92 -9.91
N TRP A 354 5.19 24.25 -9.17
CA TRP A 354 4.74 25.62 -8.93
C TRP A 354 5.31 26.29 -7.68
N LEU A 355 6.12 25.57 -6.89
CA LEU A 355 6.65 26.11 -5.63
C LEU A 355 7.53 27.33 -5.92
N GLY A 356 7.21 28.47 -5.30
CA GLY A 356 7.83 29.78 -5.55
C GLY A 356 6.83 30.80 -6.05
N SER A 357 6.06 30.45 -7.08
CA SER A 357 4.88 31.22 -7.50
C SER A 357 3.64 30.87 -6.66
N LEU A 358 3.57 29.62 -6.19
CA LEU A 358 2.63 29.12 -5.18
C LEU A 358 3.38 28.66 -3.93
N ASP A 359 2.64 28.43 -2.84
CA ASP A 359 3.18 27.90 -1.57
C ASP A 359 3.44 26.38 -1.60
N TRP A 360 3.16 25.72 -2.73
CA TRP A 360 3.33 24.28 -2.95
C TRP A 360 3.83 23.97 -4.36
N SER A 361 4.41 22.79 -4.52
CA SER A 361 4.82 22.30 -5.85
C SER A 361 3.62 21.84 -6.66
N TRP A 362 2.79 21.02 -6.03
CA TRP A 362 1.68 20.34 -6.67
C TRP A 362 0.58 20.04 -5.64
N ARG A 363 -0.68 20.03 -6.06
CA ARG A 363 -1.79 19.44 -5.32
C ARG A 363 -2.15 18.10 -5.94
N VAL A 364 -2.40 17.08 -5.11
CA VAL A 364 -2.91 15.81 -5.64
C VAL A 364 -4.36 15.99 -6.06
N VAL A 365 -4.70 15.47 -7.22
CA VAL A 365 -6.04 15.42 -7.81
C VAL A 365 -6.68 14.08 -7.49
N ALA A 366 -5.93 13.02 -7.76
CA ALA A 366 -6.33 11.64 -7.52
C ALA A 366 -5.08 10.76 -7.42
N GLY A 367 -5.19 9.61 -6.79
CA GLY A 367 -4.15 8.58 -6.88
C GLY A 367 -4.71 7.17 -6.85
N GLN A 368 -3.87 6.21 -7.22
CA GLN A 368 -4.30 4.83 -7.42
C GLN A 368 -4.37 4.04 -6.12
N ASN A 369 -3.49 4.31 -5.15
CA ASN A 369 -3.46 3.56 -3.91
C ASN A 369 -4.22 4.33 -2.81
N PRO A 370 -5.42 3.87 -2.40
CA PRO A 370 -6.23 4.61 -1.44
C PRO A 370 -5.58 4.73 -0.05
N ALA A 371 -4.65 3.83 0.30
CA ALA A 371 -3.96 3.88 1.59
C ALA A 371 -3.00 5.06 1.71
N TYR A 372 -2.42 5.50 0.59
CA TYR A 372 -1.36 6.52 0.56
C TYR A 372 -1.76 7.79 -0.19
N ASP A 373 -2.71 7.70 -1.11
CA ASP A 373 -3.04 8.79 -2.02
C ASP A 373 -4.39 9.47 -1.71
N GLN A 374 -5.31 8.79 -1.02
CA GLN A 374 -6.69 9.28 -0.81
C GLN A 374 -6.84 10.06 0.50
N PHE A 375 -6.03 11.10 0.69
CA PHE A 375 -6.15 12.01 1.82
C PHE A 375 -6.77 13.35 1.41
N PRO A 376 -7.58 14.00 2.26
CA PRO A 376 -8.05 15.35 1.99
C PRO A 376 -6.90 16.38 1.96
N CYS A 377 -7.04 17.38 1.09
CA CYS A 377 -6.13 18.50 0.95
C CYS A 377 -4.62 18.16 0.86
N PRO A 378 -4.22 17.20 0.01
CA PRO A 378 -2.83 16.79 -0.13
C PRO A 378 -2.04 17.81 -0.97
N HIS A 379 -1.03 18.40 -0.34
CA HIS A 379 -0.04 19.27 -0.95
C HIS A 379 1.29 18.53 -1.01
N GLN A 380 2.01 18.71 -2.11
CA GLN A 380 3.35 18.19 -2.29
C GLN A 380 4.34 19.35 -2.32
N LEU A 381 5.42 19.22 -1.56
CA LEU A 381 6.54 20.15 -1.55
C LEU A 381 7.79 19.44 -2.03
N PHE A 382 8.37 19.89 -3.14
CA PHE A 382 9.65 19.44 -3.64
C PHE A 382 10.62 20.59 -3.70
N TYR A 383 11.79 20.44 -3.09
CA TYR A 383 12.77 21.53 -3.01
C TYR A 383 14.20 21.02 -2.82
N ARG A 384 15.17 21.85 -3.24
CA ARG A 384 16.59 21.59 -3.01
C ARG A 384 16.99 22.15 -1.65
N GLY A 385 17.64 21.33 -0.84
CA GLY A 385 18.17 21.77 0.45
C GLY A 385 19.46 22.58 0.32
N LYS A 386 19.95 23.08 1.46
CA LYS A 386 21.20 23.87 1.55
C LYS A 386 22.43 23.10 1.06
N ALA A 387 22.49 21.81 1.37
CA ALA A 387 23.63 20.97 0.99
C ALA A 387 23.63 20.68 -0.52
N LYS A 388 24.80 20.69 -1.14
CA LYS A 388 24.97 20.34 -2.55
C LYS A 388 24.40 18.94 -2.82
N GLY A 389 23.53 18.81 -3.82
CA GLY A 389 22.87 17.56 -4.18
C GLY A 389 21.80 17.07 -3.20
N SER A 390 21.36 17.91 -2.25
CA SER A 390 20.22 17.58 -1.40
C SER A 390 18.90 17.96 -2.06
N PHE A 391 17.99 16.99 -2.18
CA PHE A 391 16.63 17.17 -2.67
C PHE A 391 15.66 16.52 -1.69
N TRP A 392 14.53 17.18 -1.44
CA TRP A 392 13.58 16.80 -0.41
C TRP A 392 12.17 16.78 -0.99
N TYR A 393 11.39 15.84 -0.50
CA TYR A 393 9.95 15.75 -0.74
C TYR A 393 9.22 15.77 0.60
N GLU A 394 8.23 16.63 0.73
CA GLU A 394 7.38 16.70 1.92
C GLU A 394 5.90 16.71 1.52
N PRO A 395 5.19 15.58 1.62
CA PRO A 395 3.74 15.58 1.51
C PRO A 395 3.12 16.16 2.78
N VAL A 396 2.12 17.02 2.61
CA VAL A 396 1.32 17.65 3.66
C VAL A 396 -0.15 17.38 3.36
N PHE A 397 -0.83 16.66 4.24
CA PHE A 397 -2.20 16.20 3.98
C PHE A 397 -3.02 16.17 5.27
N GLN A 398 -4.34 16.19 5.13
CA GLN A 398 -5.22 16.00 6.27
C GLN A 398 -5.57 14.55 6.48
N VAL A 399 -5.81 14.18 7.74
CA VAL A 399 -6.34 12.88 8.13
C VAL A 399 -7.61 13.10 8.92
N LYS A 400 -8.69 12.45 8.48
CA LYS A 400 -9.89 12.28 9.31
C LYS A 400 -9.63 11.13 10.27
N MET A 401 -9.31 11.47 11.51
CA MET A 401 -9.10 10.50 12.58
C MET A 401 -10.34 9.61 12.72
N LEU A 402 -10.16 8.42 13.30
CA LEU A 402 -11.27 7.51 13.58
C LEU A 402 -12.32 8.13 14.52
N GLU A 403 -11.92 9.06 15.40
CA GLU A 403 -12.84 9.89 16.20
C GLU A 403 -13.49 11.06 15.43
N GLY A 404 -13.26 11.18 14.13
CA GLY A 404 -13.88 12.19 13.27
C GLY A 404 -13.16 13.55 13.23
N LYS A 405 -12.16 13.78 14.10
CA LYS A 405 -11.35 15.01 14.10
C LYS A 405 -10.44 15.07 12.86
N MET A 406 -10.33 16.25 12.25
CA MET A 406 -9.37 16.53 11.19
C MET A 406 -8.03 16.99 11.76
N VAL A 407 -6.93 16.41 11.30
CA VAL A 407 -5.56 16.79 11.69
C VAL A 407 -4.64 16.85 10.49
N TRP A 408 -3.68 17.78 10.50
CA TRP A 408 -2.64 17.85 9.47
C TRP A 408 -1.50 16.90 9.77
N ARG A 409 -1.03 16.19 8.74
CA ARG A 409 0.14 15.32 8.76
C ARG A 409 1.14 15.83 7.73
N ARG A 410 2.42 15.69 8.07
CA ARG A 410 3.55 16.08 7.23
C ARG A 410 4.63 15.03 7.36
N ARG A 411 5.19 14.60 6.23
CA ARG A 411 6.32 13.65 6.19
C ARG A 411 7.49 14.30 5.49
N LYS A 412 8.70 13.78 5.76
CA LYS A 412 9.92 14.32 5.16
C LYS A 412 10.77 13.22 4.56
N TYR A 413 10.76 13.15 3.24
CA TYR A 413 11.49 12.18 2.44
C TYR A 413 12.79 12.80 1.95
N ARG A 414 13.88 12.03 2.07
CA ARG A 414 15.10 12.32 1.32
C ARG A 414 14.93 11.76 -0.08
N VAL A 415 15.22 12.60 -1.08
CA VAL A 415 15.17 12.21 -2.50
C VAL A 415 16.57 12.14 -3.07
N LYS A 416 16.84 11.12 -3.88
CA LYS A 416 18.07 10.95 -4.65
C LYS A 416 17.72 10.66 -6.10
N ARG A 417 18.31 11.39 -7.04
CA ARG A 417 18.24 11.04 -8.46
C ARG A 417 18.86 9.66 -8.72
N ASN A 418 18.25 8.88 -9.60
CA ASN A 418 18.83 7.65 -10.10
C ASN A 418 19.64 7.95 -11.38
N LYS A 419 20.17 6.92 -12.07
CA LYS A 419 21.00 7.09 -13.27
C LYS A 419 20.23 7.66 -14.46
N VAL A 420 18.94 7.33 -14.59
CA VAL A 420 18.11 7.78 -15.70
C VAL A 420 17.34 9.04 -15.26
N PRO A 421 17.41 10.17 -15.98
CA PRO A 421 16.57 11.33 -15.72
C PRO A 421 15.08 10.96 -15.64
N GLY A 422 14.34 11.62 -14.75
CA GLY A 422 12.95 11.28 -14.47
C GLY A 422 12.76 10.11 -13.49
N THR A 423 13.81 9.45 -13.03
CA THR A 423 13.72 8.37 -12.01
C THR A 423 14.49 8.69 -10.73
N PHE A 424 13.92 8.33 -9.59
CA PHE A 424 14.36 8.77 -8.27
C PHE A 424 14.18 7.70 -7.20
N GLN A 425 14.96 7.81 -6.13
CA GLN A 425 14.85 6.99 -4.93
C GLN A 425 14.51 7.87 -3.73
N PHE A 426 13.41 7.50 -3.06
CA PHE A 426 12.84 8.20 -1.92
C PHE A 426 13.05 7.32 -0.69
N SER A 427 13.38 7.95 0.45
CA SER A 427 13.56 7.24 1.72
C SER A 427 13.06 8.09 2.87
N VAL A 428 12.28 7.46 3.76
CA VAL A 428 11.70 8.08 4.95
C VAL A 428 11.76 7.10 6.13
N LEU A 429 11.95 7.64 7.32
CA LEU A 429 11.58 6.94 8.56
C LEU A 429 10.25 7.53 8.99
N ASP A 430 9.17 6.78 8.85
CA ASP A 430 7.82 7.21 9.23
C ASP A 430 7.25 6.26 10.29
N ASN A 431 6.75 6.82 11.38
CA ASN A 431 6.16 6.05 12.49
C ASN A 431 7.03 4.86 12.97
N GLY A 432 8.36 5.04 12.91
CA GLY A 432 9.34 4.05 13.36
C GLY A 432 9.70 2.99 12.32
N VAL A 433 9.16 3.07 11.10
CA VAL A 433 9.43 2.13 10.00
C VAL A 433 10.10 2.86 8.84
N VAL A 434 11.19 2.28 8.33
CA VAL A 434 11.83 2.81 7.11
C VAL A 434 11.08 2.33 5.89
N SER A 435 10.63 3.28 5.07
CA SER A 435 10.09 3.03 3.73
C SER A 435 11.09 3.52 2.69
N ASN A 436 11.28 2.71 1.64
CA ASN A 436 12.04 3.09 0.46
C ASN A 436 11.15 2.93 -0.77
N GLU A 437 11.22 3.91 -1.67
CA GLU A 437 10.34 4.00 -2.82
C GLU A 437 11.12 4.42 -4.06
N SER A 438 10.84 3.78 -5.19
CA SER A 438 11.30 4.19 -6.51
C SER A 438 10.20 5.00 -7.18
N TRP A 439 10.51 6.23 -7.57
CA TRP A 439 9.58 7.16 -8.21
C TRP A 439 9.99 7.44 -9.65
N THR A 440 9.00 7.54 -10.53
CA THR A 440 9.15 7.84 -11.94
C THR A 440 8.23 8.99 -12.33
N ILE A 441 8.78 10.01 -12.99
CA ILE A 441 7.98 11.03 -13.70
C ILE A 441 7.49 10.38 -14.99
N VAL A 442 6.19 10.09 -15.05
CA VAL A 442 5.57 9.39 -16.18
C VAL A 442 5.31 10.38 -17.30
N ASP A 443 4.65 11.49 -16.96
CA ASP A 443 4.38 12.58 -17.88
C ASP A 443 4.09 13.87 -17.10
N VAL A 444 4.39 15.03 -17.70
CA VAL A 444 4.06 16.36 -17.21
C VAL A 444 3.66 17.24 -18.39
N ALA A 445 2.53 17.93 -18.29
CA ALA A 445 2.08 18.86 -19.32
C ALA A 445 3.13 19.97 -19.54
N ASP A 446 3.32 20.39 -20.80
CA ASP A 446 4.36 21.39 -21.12
C ASP A 446 4.12 22.73 -20.42
N ASP A 447 2.87 23.06 -20.13
CA ASP A 447 2.45 24.26 -19.38
C ASP A 447 2.38 24.04 -17.86
N LEU A 448 2.77 22.86 -17.37
CA LEU A 448 2.66 22.44 -15.96
C LEU A 448 1.22 22.44 -15.42
N SER A 449 0.20 22.35 -16.29
CA SER A 449 -1.20 22.22 -15.87
C SER A 449 -1.49 20.92 -15.12
N TRP A 450 -0.73 19.86 -15.38
CA TRP A 450 -0.79 18.61 -14.64
C TRP A 450 0.51 17.80 -14.74
N GLY A 451 0.67 16.85 -13.81
CA GLY A 451 1.72 15.83 -13.81
C GLY A 451 1.21 14.48 -13.34
N LEU A 452 1.84 13.40 -13.80
CA LEU A 452 1.58 12.04 -13.34
C LEU A 452 2.90 11.42 -12.85
N PHE A 453 2.92 11.03 -11.57
CA PHE A 453 4.09 10.42 -10.94
C PHE A 453 3.75 9.01 -10.48
N TYR A 454 4.52 8.03 -10.93
CA TYR A 454 4.38 6.63 -10.52
C TYR A 454 5.37 6.32 -9.40
N TYR A 455 4.97 5.45 -8.47
CA TYR A 455 5.83 4.94 -7.42
C TYR A 455 5.65 3.44 -7.19
N SER A 456 6.75 2.78 -6.83
CA SER A 456 6.74 1.46 -6.20
C SER A 456 7.56 1.52 -4.91
N GLY A 457 7.09 0.91 -3.84
CA GLY A 457 7.70 1.06 -2.52
C GLY A 457 7.52 -0.14 -1.63
N ALA A 458 8.31 -0.16 -0.56
CA ALA A 458 8.19 -1.16 0.48
C ALA A 458 8.56 -0.59 1.85
N ALA A 459 7.67 -0.84 2.81
CA ALA A 459 7.97 -0.78 4.24
C ALA A 459 8.44 -2.17 4.66
N ARG A 460 9.70 -2.46 4.33
CA ARG A 460 10.29 -3.81 4.32
C ARG A 460 10.00 -4.61 5.60
N VAL A 461 10.32 -4.03 6.75
CA VAL A 461 10.18 -4.68 8.07
C VAL A 461 8.74 -4.71 8.60
N ALA A 462 7.83 -3.99 7.96
CA ALA A 462 6.39 -4.09 8.19
C ALA A 462 5.74 -5.10 7.23
N GLY A 463 6.52 -5.73 6.34
CA GLY A 463 6.03 -6.72 5.38
C GLY A 463 5.12 -6.17 4.29
N GLN A 464 5.11 -4.84 4.09
CA GLN A 464 4.24 -4.17 3.13
C GLN A 464 5.02 -3.77 1.88
N SER A 465 4.48 -4.12 0.73
CA SER A 465 4.91 -3.66 -0.59
C SER A 465 3.73 -3.01 -1.27
N TYR A 466 3.97 -1.96 -2.04
CA TYR A 466 2.92 -1.18 -2.67
C TYR A 466 3.40 -0.55 -3.97
N THR A 467 2.43 -0.26 -4.83
CA THR A 467 2.60 0.52 -6.05
C THR A 467 1.48 1.55 -6.09
N GLY A 468 1.67 2.61 -6.88
CA GLY A 468 0.63 3.57 -7.14
C GLY A 468 1.08 4.62 -8.13
N ALA A 469 0.16 5.52 -8.46
CA ALA A 469 0.48 6.74 -9.18
C ALA A 469 -0.37 7.88 -8.63
N VAL A 470 0.20 9.07 -8.59
CA VAL A 470 -0.47 10.30 -8.20
C VAL A 470 -0.59 11.24 -9.40
N LEU A 471 -1.83 11.60 -9.72
CA LEU A 471 -2.16 12.67 -10.65
C LEU A 471 -2.20 13.98 -9.87
N VAL A 472 -1.49 14.98 -10.38
CA VAL A 472 -1.34 16.28 -9.72
C VAL A 472 -1.65 17.43 -10.66
N SER A 473 -2.05 18.56 -10.08
CA SER A 473 -2.28 19.84 -10.76
C SER A 473 -1.95 21.00 -9.79
N PRO A 474 -1.74 22.24 -10.28
CA PRO A 474 -1.47 23.37 -9.39
C PRO A 474 -2.62 23.66 -8.41
N ASP A 475 -3.86 23.54 -8.88
CA ASP A 475 -5.07 23.90 -8.14
C ASP A 475 -5.79 22.69 -7.53
N GLY A 476 -5.35 21.47 -7.82
CA GLY A 476 -5.98 20.23 -7.35
C GLY A 476 -7.25 19.87 -8.11
N ALA A 477 -7.55 20.55 -9.23
CA ALA A 477 -8.62 20.22 -10.15
C ALA A 477 -8.17 19.14 -11.15
N TYR A 478 -9.13 18.37 -11.65
CA TYR A 478 -8.88 17.36 -12.67
C TYR A 478 -8.52 18.04 -14.01
N PRO A 479 -7.54 17.52 -14.77
CA PRO A 479 -7.19 18.09 -16.07
C PRO A 479 -8.41 18.17 -17.01
N ASN A 480 -8.46 19.23 -17.83
CA ASN A 480 -9.54 19.43 -18.79
C ASN A 480 -9.52 18.37 -19.92
N ASP A 481 -10.61 18.32 -20.69
CA ASP A 481 -10.80 17.29 -21.74
C ASP A 481 -9.73 17.33 -22.84
N VAL A 482 -9.09 18.49 -23.07
CA VAL A 482 -7.99 18.64 -24.03
C VAL A 482 -6.81 17.74 -23.66
N HIS A 483 -6.58 17.50 -22.37
CA HIS A 483 -5.51 16.63 -21.88
C HIS A 483 -5.92 15.17 -21.69
N ARG A 484 -7.20 14.83 -21.85
CA ARG A 484 -7.75 13.50 -21.53
C ARG A 484 -7.01 12.36 -22.23
N SER A 485 -6.78 12.46 -23.53
CA SER A 485 -6.09 11.41 -24.30
C SER A 485 -4.63 11.20 -23.86
N ARG A 486 -3.91 12.30 -23.55
CA ARG A 486 -2.53 12.24 -23.07
C ARG A 486 -2.46 11.63 -21.68
N LEU A 487 -3.38 12.01 -20.78
CA LEU A 487 -3.49 11.44 -19.44
C LEU A 487 -3.80 9.94 -19.49
N VAL A 488 -4.76 9.52 -20.32
CA VAL A 488 -5.10 8.09 -20.47
C VAL A 488 -3.88 7.30 -20.96
N SER A 489 -3.16 7.80 -21.97
CA SER A 489 -1.93 7.15 -22.45
C SER A 489 -0.85 7.05 -21.37
N ALA A 490 -0.67 8.11 -20.57
CA ALA A 490 0.27 8.10 -19.44
C ALA A 490 -0.13 7.08 -18.36
N LEU A 491 -1.42 6.96 -18.04
CA LEU A 491 -1.92 5.95 -17.10
C LEU A 491 -1.72 4.52 -17.65
N GLU A 492 -1.94 4.31 -18.95
CA GLU A 492 -1.71 3.01 -19.58
C GLU A 492 -0.24 2.57 -19.51
N ASN A 493 0.71 3.51 -19.62
CA ASN A 493 2.14 3.24 -19.41
C ASN A 493 2.45 2.81 -17.97
N CYS A 494 1.62 3.19 -16.99
CA CYS A 494 1.70 2.70 -15.61
C CYS A 494 1.01 1.35 -15.41
N GLY A 495 0.28 0.85 -16.41
CA GLY A 495 -0.66 -0.27 -16.23
C GLY A 495 -1.84 0.10 -15.32
N ILE A 496 -2.22 1.37 -15.27
CA ILE A 496 -3.32 1.88 -14.43
C ILE A 496 -4.46 2.33 -15.35
N LYS A 497 -5.69 2.10 -14.93
CA LYS A 497 -6.89 2.65 -15.60
C LYS A 497 -7.44 3.84 -14.82
N GLU A 498 -8.08 4.77 -15.53
CA GLU A 498 -8.66 5.99 -14.94
C GLU A 498 -9.70 5.67 -13.84
N TRP A 499 -10.43 4.56 -13.99
CA TRP A 499 -11.38 4.09 -12.99
C TRP A 499 -10.74 3.58 -11.69
N GLU A 500 -9.43 3.28 -11.69
CA GLU A 500 -8.66 2.93 -10.48
C GLU A 500 -8.22 4.16 -9.66
N LEU A 501 -8.37 5.37 -10.20
CA LEU A 501 -7.96 6.58 -9.50
C LEU A 501 -9.00 7.02 -8.47
N PHE A 502 -8.59 7.15 -7.22
CA PHE A 502 -9.37 7.72 -6.14
C PHE A 502 -9.17 9.22 -6.09
N THR A 503 -10.22 9.99 -6.41
CA THR A 503 -10.19 11.46 -6.30
C THR A 503 -10.07 11.90 -4.86
N VAL A 504 -9.26 12.92 -4.61
CA VAL A 504 -9.09 13.48 -3.28
C VAL A 504 -10.04 14.65 -3.04
N ASN A 505 -10.40 14.86 -1.77
CA ASN A 505 -11.22 16.02 -1.42
C ASN A 505 -10.34 17.26 -1.21
N ASN A 506 -10.52 18.26 -2.07
CA ASN A 506 -9.76 19.50 -2.09
C ASN A 506 -10.57 20.75 -1.63
N SER A 507 -11.76 20.57 -1.04
CA SER A 507 -12.74 21.64 -0.78
C SER A 507 -12.55 22.45 0.51
N SER A 508 -11.74 22.01 1.48
CA SER A 508 -11.70 22.62 2.83
C SER A 508 -10.31 22.60 3.47
N CYS A 509 -9.36 23.24 2.80
CA CYS A 509 -7.93 23.17 3.12
C CYS A 509 -7.47 24.36 3.99
N ALA A 510 -8.06 24.53 5.17
CA ALA A 510 -7.71 25.65 6.04
C ALA A 510 -6.32 25.50 6.66
N ASN A 511 -5.48 26.53 6.51
CA ASN A 511 -4.17 26.69 7.16
C ASN A 511 -3.25 25.46 7.03
N PRO A 512 -2.93 25.01 5.80
CA PRO A 512 -1.98 23.91 5.62
C PRO A 512 -0.62 24.32 6.19
N PRO A 513 0.08 23.44 6.94
CA PRO A 513 1.40 23.73 7.51
C PRO A 513 2.49 23.63 6.43
N LEU A 514 2.45 24.57 5.49
CA LEU A 514 3.37 24.67 4.36
C LEU A 514 4.67 25.39 4.76
N GLY A 515 5.50 25.67 3.76
CA GLY A 515 6.79 26.32 3.93
C GLY A 515 7.94 25.32 3.92
N ILE A 516 9.09 25.81 3.49
CA ILE A 516 10.34 25.06 3.35
C ILE A 516 11.43 25.67 4.23
N PRO A 517 12.49 24.92 4.58
CA PRO A 517 13.61 25.47 5.35
C PRO A 517 14.20 26.70 4.65
N GLU A 518 14.50 27.75 5.42
CA GLU A 518 15.18 28.95 4.92
C GLU A 518 16.45 28.58 4.16
N GLY A 519 16.75 29.26 3.04
CA GLY A 519 17.92 28.97 2.19
C GLY A 519 17.78 27.72 1.31
N SER A 520 16.57 27.14 1.23
CA SER A 520 16.24 26.17 0.18
C SER A 520 16.25 26.84 -1.18
N ARG A 521 16.52 26.06 -2.22
CA ARG A 521 16.50 26.50 -3.62
C ARG A 521 15.37 25.80 -4.37
N LEU A 522 14.73 26.55 -5.26
CA LEU A 522 13.61 26.10 -6.07
C LEU A 522 14.15 25.65 -7.42
N HIS A 523 13.64 26.18 -8.53
CA HIS A 523 14.05 25.85 -9.89
C HIS A 523 15.50 26.20 -10.18
N SER A 524 16.09 25.49 -11.15
CA SER A 524 17.44 25.72 -11.64
C SER A 524 17.53 25.95 -13.15
N VAL A 525 16.52 25.51 -13.90
CA VAL A 525 16.43 25.54 -15.37
C VAL A 525 15.06 26.04 -15.84
N ILE A 526 13.96 25.56 -15.24
CA ILE A 526 12.61 25.95 -15.64
C ILE A 526 12.26 27.31 -15.02
N GLU A 527 11.92 28.28 -15.86
CA GLU A 527 11.29 29.52 -15.42
C GLU A 527 9.76 29.34 -15.36
N VAL A 528 9.20 29.50 -14.16
CA VAL A 528 7.75 29.53 -13.94
C VAL A 528 7.32 30.99 -13.85
N LYS A 529 6.43 31.41 -14.75
CA LYS A 529 5.87 32.77 -14.71
C LYS A 529 4.75 32.81 -13.68
N ASP A 530 4.67 33.90 -12.91
CA ASP A 530 3.61 34.08 -11.92
C ASP A 530 2.22 34.03 -12.56
N GLN A 531 1.35 33.18 -12.00
CA GLN A 531 -0.04 33.00 -12.42
C GLN A 531 -0.90 34.29 -12.32
N LYS A 532 -0.41 35.34 -11.66
CA LYS A 532 -1.04 36.67 -11.66
C LYS A 532 -1.22 37.27 -13.06
N SER A 533 -0.54 36.74 -14.08
CA SER A 533 -0.68 37.17 -15.47
C SER A 533 -1.71 36.39 -16.30
N LEU A 534 -2.29 35.30 -15.77
CA LEU A 534 -3.26 34.47 -16.50
C LEU A 534 -4.73 34.85 -16.22
N SER A 535 -4.99 35.59 -15.13
CA SER A 535 -6.32 36.19 -14.87
C SER A 535 -6.63 37.37 -15.79
N ASP A 536 -5.62 38.03 -16.36
CA ASP A 536 -5.79 39.22 -17.21
C ASP A 536 -6.02 38.89 -18.70
N VAL A 537 -5.98 37.61 -19.07
CA VAL A 537 -6.22 37.14 -20.46
C VAL A 537 -7.61 36.48 -20.61
N ALA A 538 -8.35 36.31 -19.51
CA ALA A 538 -9.72 35.78 -19.53
C ALA A 538 -10.82 36.86 -19.61
N GLU A 539 -10.44 38.14 -19.71
CA GLU A 539 -11.37 39.29 -19.87
C GLU A 539 -11.25 40.03 -21.21
N VAL A 540 -10.86 39.35 -22.30
CA VAL A 540 -10.97 39.92 -23.67
C VAL A 540 -11.73 38.98 -24.60
#